data_AF-A0A972XPP8-F1
#
_entry.id   AF-A0A972XPP8-F1
#
_cell.length_a   1.000
_cell.length_b   1.000
_cell.length_c   1.000
_cell.angle_alpha   90.00
_cell.angle_beta   90.00
_cell.angle_gamma   90.00
#
_symmetry.space_group_name_H-M   'P 1'
#
loop_
_entity.id
_entity.type
_entity.pdbx_description
1 polymer ?
#
loop_
_entity_poly.entity_id
_entity_poly.type
_entity_poly.pdbx_seq_one_letter_code
_entity_poly.pdbx_strand_id
1 'polypeptide(L)'
;MCKNIFLISLLINSMLLQAQGNPLASILKSEKFKHITENPLKYRVQILYTQINRDKQNKPSLKTYAYRTNSKEYFYPASTVKLAAS
;
A
#
# COMPACT_ATOMS: atom_id res chain seq x y z
N MET A 1 -5.63 -16.25 -42.18
CA MET A 1 -4.62 -15.30 -41.66
C MET A 1 -5.18 -14.31 -40.63
N CYS A 2 -6.42 -13.83 -40.73
CA CYS A 2 -6.99 -12.86 -39.77
C CYS A 2 -7.27 -13.40 -38.35
N LYS A 3 -7.41 -14.73 -38.17
CA LYS A 3 -7.68 -15.36 -36.87
C LYS A 3 -6.47 -15.34 -35.93
N ASN A 4 -5.26 -15.50 -36.47
CA ASN A 4 -4.02 -15.44 -35.68
C ASN A 4 -3.66 -14.01 -35.27
N ILE A 5 -4.02 -13.01 -36.08
CA ILE A 5 -3.84 -11.58 -35.75
C ILE A 5 -4.73 -11.17 -34.57
N PHE A 6 -5.95 -11.71 -34.50
CA PHE A 6 -6.87 -11.49 -33.37
C PHE A 6 -6.34 -12.10 -32.06
N LEU A 7 -5.74 -13.29 -32.13
CA LEU A 7 -5.11 -13.95 -30.96
C LEU A 7 -3.88 -13.19 -30.45
N ILE A 8 -3.09 -12.58 -31.34
CA ILE A 8 -1.92 -11.76 -30.96
C ILE A 8 -2.37 -10.44 -30.31
N SER A 9 -3.43 -9.81 -30.82
CA SER A 9 -4.02 -8.60 -30.22
C SER A 9 -4.57 -8.83 -28.80
N LEU A 10 -5.10 -10.02 -28.52
CA LEU A 10 -5.65 -10.36 -27.21
C LEU A 10 -4.56 -10.54 -26.14
N LEU A 11 -3.38 -11.05 -26.52
CA LEU A 11 -2.22 -11.24 -25.62
C LEU A 11 -1.54 -9.92 -25.23
N ILE A 12 -1.55 -8.92 -26.11
CA ILE A 12 -0.89 -7.62 -25.84
C ILE A 12 -1.68 -6.80 -24.80
N ASN A 13 -3.02 -6.93 -24.75
CA ASN A 13 -3.86 -6.23 -23.77
C ASN A 13 -3.70 -6.76 -22.34
N SER A 14 -3.30 -8.03 -22.14
CA SER A 14 -3.07 -8.57 -20.80
C SER A 14 -1.85 -8.01 -20.07
N MET A 15 -0.89 -7.41 -20.79
CA MET A 15 0.33 -6.85 -20.19
C MET A 15 0.16 -5.41 -19.64
N LEU A 16 -0.97 -4.76 -19.93
CA LEU A 16 -1.24 -3.37 -19.48
C LEU A 16 -2.01 -3.30 -18.15
N LEU A 17 -2.29 -4.44 -17.48
CA LEU A 17 -2.66 -4.41 -16.07
C LEU A 17 -1.42 -4.06 -15.24
N GLN A 18 -1.06 -2.79 -15.25
CA GLN A 18 -0.09 -2.23 -14.33
C GLN A 18 -0.62 -2.49 -12.91
N ALA A 19 -0.04 -3.48 -12.23
CA ALA A 19 -0.27 -3.71 -10.83
C ALA A 19 0.03 -2.38 -10.11
N GLN A 20 -1.01 -1.74 -9.54
CA GLN A 20 -0.80 -0.58 -8.68
C GLN A 20 0.13 -1.01 -7.55
N GLY A 21 1.41 -0.67 -7.69
CA GLY A 21 2.46 -1.05 -6.76
C GLY A 21 2.12 -0.53 -5.37
N ASN A 22 2.62 -1.21 -4.33
CA ASN A 22 2.40 -0.81 -2.94
C ASN A 22 3.04 0.58 -2.70
N PRO A 23 2.26 1.67 -2.60
CA PRO A 23 2.80 3.02 -2.49
C PRO A 23 3.55 3.21 -1.17
N LEU A 24 3.09 2.56 -0.10
CA LEU A 24 3.77 2.57 1.20
C LEU A 24 5.18 1.95 1.07
N ALA A 25 5.29 0.81 0.41
CA ALA A 25 6.59 0.18 0.17
C ALA A 25 7.52 1.06 -0.68
N SER A 26 7.00 1.74 -1.70
CA SER A 26 7.79 2.66 -2.53
C SER A 26 8.32 3.85 -1.73
N ILE A 27 7.50 4.42 -0.83
CA ILE A 27 7.91 5.53 0.05
C ILE A 27 9.00 5.05 1.02
N LEU A 28 8.78 3.91 1.67
CA LEU A 28 9.70 3.35 2.67
C LEU A 28 11.05 2.89 2.10
N LYS A 29 11.13 2.64 0.78
CA LYS A 29 12.39 2.36 0.09
C LYS A 29 13.28 3.58 -0.10
N SER A 30 12.77 4.80 0.06
CA SER A 30 13.59 6.01 -0.11
C SER A 30 14.64 6.12 1.01
N GLU A 31 15.80 6.69 0.68
CA GLU A 31 16.92 6.87 1.62
C GLU A 31 16.53 7.63 2.90
N LYS A 32 15.49 8.48 2.83
CA LYS A 32 14.95 9.22 4.00
C LYS A 32 14.53 8.30 5.14
N PHE A 33 14.01 7.11 4.84
CA PHE A 33 13.50 6.17 5.84
C PHE A 33 14.46 5.02 6.14
N LYS A 34 15.60 4.95 5.46
CA LYS A 34 16.56 3.84 5.55
C LYS A 34 17.01 3.57 6.99
N HIS A 35 17.32 4.62 7.75
CA HIS A 35 17.71 4.48 9.15
C HIS A 35 16.64 3.77 10.00
N ILE A 36 15.35 3.97 9.71
CA ILE A 36 14.23 3.30 10.38
C ILE A 36 14.06 1.88 9.85
N THR A 37 14.04 1.72 8.53
CA THR A 37 13.71 0.46 7.86
C THR A 37 14.80 -0.60 7.98
N GLU A 38 16.07 -0.20 8.11
CA GLU A 38 17.21 -1.10 8.39
C GLU A 38 17.33 -1.48 9.86
N ASN A 39 16.70 -0.73 10.77
CA ASN A 39 16.74 -1.01 12.21
C ASN A 39 15.32 -1.21 12.80
N PRO A 40 14.51 -2.12 12.24
CA PRO A 40 13.08 -2.18 12.52
C PRO A 40 12.77 -2.57 13.98
N LEU A 41 13.63 -3.37 14.63
CA LEU A 41 13.47 -3.78 16.02
C LEU A 41 13.83 -2.68 17.02
N LYS A 42 14.73 -1.76 16.64
CA LYS A 42 15.11 -0.61 17.47
C LYS A 42 13.99 0.42 17.51
N TYR A 43 13.48 0.78 16.34
CA TYR A 43 12.51 1.87 16.22
C TYR A 43 11.06 1.43 16.35
N ARG A 44 10.77 0.14 16.10
CA ARG A 44 9.46 -0.45 16.31
C ARG A 44 8.32 0.34 15.63
N VAL A 45 8.57 1.01 14.50
CA VAL A 45 7.54 1.70 13.70
C VAL A 45 6.58 0.72 13.00
N GLN A 46 5.29 0.78 13.31
CA GLN A 46 4.25 0.08 12.53
C GLN A 46 3.44 1.08 11.72
N ILE A 47 3.04 0.71 10.52
CA ILE A 47 2.20 1.56 9.66
C ILE A 47 1.07 0.73 9.06
N LEU A 48 -0.15 1.20 9.23
CA LEU A 48 -1.32 0.73 8.51
C LEU A 48 -1.84 1.89 7.64
N TYR A 49 -1.69 1.78 6.33
CA TYR A 49 -2.10 2.79 5.36
C TYR A 49 -3.28 2.28 4.55
N THR A 50 -4.45 2.92 4.70
CA THR A 50 -5.66 2.60 3.92
C THR A 50 -5.88 3.66 2.87
N GLN A 51 -5.70 3.29 1.60
CA GLN A 51 -5.98 4.13 0.45
C GLN A 51 -7.47 4.07 0.13
N ILE A 52 -8.09 5.25 0.00
CA ILE A 52 -9.48 5.41 -0.46
C ILE A 52 -9.44 5.65 -1.96
N ASN A 53 -9.87 4.67 -2.75
CA ASN A 53 -9.99 4.78 -4.20
C ASN A 53 -11.42 5.11 -4.56
N ARG A 54 -11.66 6.22 -5.26
CA ARG A 54 -12.99 6.64 -5.69
C ARG A 54 -13.13 6.40 -7.19
N ASP A 55 -14.24 5.81 -7.61
CA ASP A 55 -14.56 5.67 -9.03
C ASP A 55 -15.11 6.98 -9.63
N LYS A 56 -15.48 6.94 -10.91
CA LYS A 56 -16.04 8.10 -11.64
C LYS A 56 -17.38 8.58 -11.05
N GLN A 57 -18.07 7.73 -10.31
CA GLN A 57 -19.33 8.03 -9.61
C GLN A 57 -19.08 8.37 -8.14
N ASN A 58 -17.82 8.60 -7.75
CA ASN A 58 -17.39 8.92 -6.40
C ASN A 58 -17.63 7.80 -5.35
N LYS A 59 -17.90 6.57 -5.79
CA LYS A 59 -18.06 5.42 -4.89
C LYS A 59 -16.68 4.97 -4.37
N PRO A 60 -16.49 4.85 -3.04
CA PRO A 60 -15.21 4.47 -2.48
C PRO A 60 -15.00 2.95 -2.52
N SER A 61 -13.75 2.54 -2.73
CA SER A 61 -13.20 1.22 -2.45
C SER A 61 -11.93 1.40 -1.61
N LEU A 62 -11.73 0.53 -0.64
CA LEU A 62 -10.60 0.62 0.30
C LEU A 62 -9.54 -0.40 -0.05
N LYS A 63 -8.28 0.03 -0.04
CA LYS A 63 -7.12 -0.86 -0.18
C LYS A 63 -6.11 -0.55 0.91
N THR A 64 -5.80 -1.54 1.73
CA THR A 64 -4.90 -1.38 2.86
C THR A 64 -3.54 -1.97 2.56
N TYR A 65 -2.49 -1.24 2.98
CA TYR A 65 -1.10 -1.64 2.94
C TYR A 65 -0.54 -1.58 4.36
N ALA A 66 0.29 -2.55 4.72
CA ALA A 66 0.83 -2.67 6.06
C ALA A 66 2.37 -2.70 6.02
N TYR A 67 3.00 -2.14 7.05
CA TYR A 67 4.42 -2.29 7.34
C TYR A 67 4.60 -2.70 8.80
N ARG A 68 5.24 -3.87 8.99
CA ARG A 68 5.60 -4.48 10.27
C ARG A 68 4.48 -4.53 11.32
N THR A 69 3.23 -4.63 10.88
CA THR A 69 2.08 -4.68 11.78
C THR A 69 2.10 -5.97 12.62
N ASN A 70 2.16 -5.82 13.94
CA ASN A 70 2.13 -6.92 14.90
C ASN A 70 1.12 -6.58 16.00
N SER A 71 0.00 -7.30 16.04
CA SER A 71 -1.08 -7.09 17.00
C SER A 71 -0.72 -7.41 18.45
N LYS A 72 0.36 -8.15 18.69
CA LYS A 72 0.86 -8.46 20.04
C LYS A 72 1.84 -7.41 20.57
N GLU A 73 2.24 -6.46 19.73
CA GLU A 73 3.20 -5.41 20.09
C GLU A 73 2.45 -4.16 20.60
N TYR A 74 2.54 -3.87 21.91
CA TYR A 74 1.91 -2.70 22.52
C TYR A 74 2.65 -1.39 22.19
N PHE A 75 1.88 -0.33 21.93
CA PHE A 75 2.35 1.05 21.79
C PHE A 75 1.63 1.96 22.78
N TYR A 76 2.39 2.77 23.49
CA TYR A 76 1.82 3.82 24.32
C TYR A 76 1.34 4.97 23.42
N PRO A 77 0.02 5.25 23.33
CA PRO A 77 -0.52 6.19 22.36
C PRO A 77 -0.26 7.66 22.72
N ALA A 78 0.12 7.95 23.97
CA ALA A 78 0.23 9.32 24.48
C ALA A 78 -1.00 10.16 24.07
N SER A 79 -0.79 11.40 23.62
CA SER A 79 -1.87 12.29 23.17
C SER A 79 -2.68 11.80 21.97
N THR A 80 -2.26 10.75 21.24
CA THR A 80 -3.05 10.21 20.11
C THR A 80 -4.35 9.56 20.56
N VAL A 81 -4.45 9.14 21.83
CA VAL A 81 -5.72 8.64 22.42
C VAL A 81 -6.84 9.69 22.32
N LYS A 82 -6.48 10.99 22.34
CA LYS A 82 -7.45 12.07 22.24
C LYS A 82 -8.23 12.02 20.94
N LEU A 83 -7.60 11.61 19.82
CA LEU A 83 -8.29 11.49 18.53
C LEU A 83 -9.43 10.46 18.57
N ALA A 84 -9.26 9.36 19.30
CA ALA A 84 -10.27 8.30 19.40
C ALA A 84 -11.37 8.60 20.44
N ALA A 85 -11.10 9.49 21.39
CA ALA A 85 -12.01 9.86 22.47
C ALA A 85 -12.74 11.20 22.23
N SER A 86 -12.55 11.83 21.06
CA SER A 86 -13.19 13.08 20.65
C SER A 86 -14.51 12.86 19.94
#